data_AF-A0A653DKY7-F1
#
_entry.id   AF-A0A653DKY7-F1
#
_cell.length_a   1.000
_cell.length_b   1.000
_cell.length_c   1.000
_cell.angle_alpha   90.00
_cell.angle_beta   90.00
_cell.angle_gamma   90.00
#
_symmetry.space_group_name_H-M   'P 1'
#
loop_
_entity.id
_entity.type
_entity.pdbx_description
1 polymer ?
#
loop_
_entity_poly.entity_id
_entity_poly.type
_entity_poly.pdbx_seq_one_letter_code
_entity_poly.pdbx_strand_id
1 'polypeptide(L)' 'MIVDREHDNRREIKSIDRCEVVQSFVYLGSLIDNSGSCENEIRRRIQQARVAMTKLTRIGRDHNIIKATKMSLVQSLVF' A
#
# COMPACT_ATOMS: atom_id res chain seq x y z
N MET A 1 -12.49 -10.57 -8.44
CA MET A 1 -11.72 -9.53 -9.15
C MET A 1 -10.42 -10.15 -9.60
N ILE A 2 -10.04 -9.94 -10.85
CA ILE A 2 -8.81 -10.44 -11.46
C ILE A 2 -8.11 -9.27 -12.16
N VAL A 3 -6.78 -9.28 -12.16
CA VAL A 3 -5.96 -8.35 -12.93
C VAL A 3 -5.39 -9.12 -14.12
N ASP A 4 -5.72 -8.69 -15.33
CA ASP A 4 -5.24 -9.31 -16.56
C ASP A 4 -4.02 -8.56 -17.08
N ARG A 5 -2.83 -9.08 -16.75
CA ARG A 5 -1.55 -8.51 -17.20
C ARG A 5 -1.23 -8.85 -18.65
N GLU A 6 -1.61 -10.05 -19.09
CA GLU A 6 -1.27 -10.57 -20.42
C GLU A 6 -1.93 -9.73 -21.52
N HIS A 7 -3.15 -9.25 -21.26
CA HIS A 7 -3.90 -8.45 -22.23
C HIS A 7 -4.00 -6.98 -21.85
N ASP A 8 -3.23 -6.49 -20.87
CA ASP A 8 -3.27 -5.11 -20.36
C ASP A 8 -4.70 -4.59 -20.12
N ASN A 9 -5.55 -5.44 -19.54
CA ASN A 9 -6.98 -5.16 -19.35
C ASN A 9 -7.68 -4.57 -20.60
N ARG A 10 -7.45 -5.16 -21.78
CA ARG A 10 -8.17 -4.81 -23.02
C ARG A 10 -9.66 -4.59 -22.70
N ARG A 11 -10.17 -3.42 -23.11
CA ARG A 11 -11.54 -2.95 -22.79
C ARG A 11 -12.67 -3.92 -23.18
N GLU A 12 -12.37 -4.86 -24.07
CA GLU A 12 -13.27 -5.90 -24.56
C GLU A 12 -13.48 -7.03 -23.53
N ILE A 13 -12.51 -7.30 -22.66
CA ILE A 13 -12.56 -8.36 -21.65
C ILE A 13 -13.04 -7.78 -20.33
N LYS A 14 -14.35 -7.91 -20.05
CA LYS A 14 -14.95 -7.43 -18.79
C LYS A 14 -14.89 -8.46 -17.66
N SER A 15 -14.82 -9.75 -18.00
CA SER A 15 -14.80 -10.84 -17.03
C SER A 15 -14.06 -12.06 -17.57
N ILE A 16 -13.28 -12.72 -16.72
CA ILE A 16 -12.62 -14.01 -16.97
C ILE A 16 -13.14 -14.98 -15.92
N ASP A 17 -13.70 -16.12 -16.34
CA ASP A 17 -14.22 -17.16 -15.44
C ASP A 17 -15.04 -16.62 -14.24
N ARG A 18 -16.09 -15.83 -14.58
CA ARG A 18 -16.99 -15.15 -13.64
C ARG A 18 -16.34 -14.10 -12.73
N CYS A 19 -15.05 -13.86 -12.83
CA CYS A 19 -14.35 -12.80 -12.12
C CYS A 19 -14.33 -11.52 -12.97
N GLU A 20 -14.72 -10.39 -12.36
CA GLU A 20 -14.54 -9.06 -12.95
C GLU A 20 -13.06 -8.73 -13.18
N VAL A 21 -12.73 -8.28 -14.37
CA VAL A 21 -11.38 -7.78 -14.73
C VAL A 21 -11.25 -6.34 -14.25
N VAL A 22 -10.24 -6.06 -13.43
CA VAL A 22 -9.98 -4.75 -12.83
C VAL A 22 -8.55 -4.29 -13.08
N GLN A 23 -8.34 -2.98 -13.10
CA GLN A 23 -7.01 -2.38 -13.26
C GLN A 23 -6.09 -2.70 -12.10
N SER A 24 -6.63 -2.58 -10.89
CA SER A 24 -5.93 -2.88 -9.66
C SER A 24 -6.93 -3.23 -8.56
N PHE A 25 -6.47 -3.98 -7.58
CA PHE A 25 -7.23 -4.26 -6.36
C PHE A 25 -6.29 -4.50 -5.19
N VAL A 26 -6.81 -4.37 -3.98
CA VAL A 26 -6.05 -4.68 -2.76
C VAL A 26 -6.35 -6.11 -2.34
N TYR A 27 -5.30 -6.91 -2.23
CA TYR A 27 -5.37 -8.29 -1.73
C TYR A 27 -4.46 -8.45 -0.52
N LEU A 28 -5.05 -8.82 0.63
CA LEU A 28 -4.33 -9.02 1.89
C LEU A 28 -3.41 -7.85 2.27
N GLY A 29 -3.82 -6.62 1.93
CA GLY A 29 -3.06 -5.41 2.22
C GLY A 29 -2.06 -5.00 1.13
N SER A 30 -1.87 -5.78 0.07
CA SER A 30 -1.01 -5.40 -1.07
C SER A 30 -1.83 -4.93 -2.26
N LEU A 31 -1.48 -3.79 -2.86
CA LEU A 31 -2.00 -3.38 -4.17
C LEU A 31 -1.43 -4.30 -5.24
N ILE A 32 -2.33 -4.99 -5.93
CA ILE A 32 -2.01 -5.72 -7.15
C ILE A 32 -2.52 -4.85 -8.29
N ASP A 33 -1.62 -4.45 -9.19
CA ASP A 33 -1.98 -3.75 -10.41
C ASP A 33 -1.54 -4.54 -11.65
N ASN A 34 -2.08 -4.12 -12.79
CA ASN A 34 -1.83 -4.75 -14.08
C ASN A 34 -0.46 -4.42 -14.69
N SER A 35 0.28 -3.46 -14.13
CA SER A 35 1.58 -3.05 -14.64
C SER A 35 2.68 -4.07 -14.33
N GLY A 36 2.43 -4.97 -13.37
CA GLY A 36 3.42 -5.91 -12.86
C GLY A 36 4.53 -5.27 -12.01
N SER A 37 4.47 -3.94 -11.82
CA SER A 37 5.41 -3.18 -11.00
C SER A 37 4.94 -3.07 -9.55
N CYS A 38 5.87 -2.97 -8.61
CA CYS A 38 5.59 -2.65 -7.21
C CYS A 38 5.51 -1.14 -6.94
N GLU A 39 5.76 -0.29 -7.94
CA GLU A 39 5.86 1.17 -7.76
C GLU A 39 4.63 1.77 -7.07
N ASN A 40 3.43 1.38 -7.51
CA ASN A 40 2.19 1.92 -6.95
C ASN A 40 1.94 1.44 -5.52
N GLU A 41 2.26 0.19 -5.21
CA GLU A 41 2.17 -0.33 -3.84
C GLU A 41 3.16 0.38 -2.90
N ILE A 42 4.42 0.54 -3.33
CA ILE A 42 5.45 1.24 -2.56
C ILE A 42 5.01 2.70 -2.31
N ARG A 43 4.55 3.39 -3.35
CA ARG A 43 4.04 4.76 -3.25
C ARG A 43 2.87 4.84 -2.26
N ARG A 44 1.94 3.88 -2.32
CA ARG A 44 0.79 3.80 -1.40
C ARG A 44 1.24 3.60 0.05
N ARG A 45 2.15 2.64 0.31
CA ARG A 45 2.68 2.38 1.66
C ARG A 45 3.43 3.59 2.22
N ILE A 46 4.24 4.27 1.41
CA ILE A 46 4.91 5.51 1.84
C ILE A 46 3.89 6.58 2.22
N GLN A 47 2.82 6.76 1.43
CA GLN A 47 1.75 7.71 1.77
C GLN A 47 1.05 7.33 3.09
N GLN A 48 0.74 6.04 3.28
CA GLN A 48 0.14 5.55 4.52
C GLN A 48 1.06 5.80 5.73
N ALA A 49 2.35 5.49 5.61
CA ALA A 49 3.35 5.76 6.64
C ALA A 49 3.46 7.25 6.97
N ARG A 50 3.47 8.13 5.96
CA ARG A 50 3.47 9.59 6.16
C ARG A 50 2.24 10.06 6.94
N VAL A 51 1.05 9.56 6.60
CA VAL A 51 -0.20 9.88 7.31
C VAL A 51 -0.18 9.34 8.75
N ALA A 52 0.40 8.16 8.97
CA ALA A 52 0.56 7.64 10.33
C ALA A 52 1.55 8.50 11.15
N MET A 53 2.66 8.93 10.55
CA MET A 53 3.66 9.79 11.21
C MET A 53 3.10 11.13 11.66
N THR A 54 2.16 11.75 10.93
CA THR A 54 1.54 13.00 11.37
C THR A 54 0.72 12.82 12.66
N LYS A 55 0.11 11.65 12.85
CA LYS A 55 -0.63 11.29 14.07
C LYS A 55 0.30 11.04 15.26
N LEU A 56 1.55 10.66 15.01
CA LEU A 56 2.57 10.40 16.06
C LEU A 56 3.36 11.65 16.48
N THR A 57 3.01 12.84 15.97
CA THR A 57 3.74 14.10 16.27
C THR A 57 3.85 14.41 17.76
N ARG A 58 2.81 14.11 18.56
CA ARG A 58 2.85 14.29 20.02
C ARG A 58 3.90 13.38 20.68
N ILE A 59 3.89 12.10 20.32
CA ILE A 59 4.88 11.11 20.79
C ILE A 59 6.29 11.52 20.36
N GLY A 60 6.44 12.00 19.13
CA GLY A 60 7.72 12.50 18.62
C GLY A 60 8.30 13.65 19.46
N ARG A 61 7.46 14.56 19.95
CA ARG A 61 7.84 15.74 20.75
C ARG A 61 7.98 15.48 22.26
N ASP A 62 7.43 14.39 22.76
CA ASP A 62 7.45 14.09 24.19
C ASP A 62 8.86 13.70 24.65
N HIS A 63 9.42 14.44 25.61
CA HIS A 63 10.76 14.19 26.14
C HIS A 63 10.81 13.03 27.13
N ASN A 64 9.66 12.63 27.69
CA ASN A 64 9.55 11.50 28.62
C ASN A 64 9.60 10.15 27.89
N ILE A 65 9.38 10.15 26.57
CA ILE A 65 9.44 8.93 25.75
C ILE A 65 10.86 8.72 25.26
N ILE A 66 11.44 7.56 25.60
CA ILE A 66 12.80 7.20 25.23
C ILE A 66 12.96 7.08 23.71
N LYS A 67 14.16 7.42 23.22
CA LYS A 67 14.48 7.37 21.78
C LYS A 67 14.26 5.98 21.18
N ALA A 68 14.56 4.91 21.92
CA ALA A 68 14.37 3.54 21.46
C ALA A 68 12.91 3.24 21.06
N THR A 69 11.95 3.67 21.88
CA THR A 69 10.51 3.51 21.59
C THR A 69 10.11 4.31 20.36
N LYS A 70 10.59 5.55 20.22
CA LYS A 70 10.32 6.37 19.02
C LYS A 70 10.89 5.73 17.75
N MET A 71 12.10 5.17 17.82
CA MET A 71 12.72 4.46 16.70
C MET A 71 11.92 3.20 16.32
N SER A 72 11.49 2.41 17.32
CA SER A 72 10.66 1.22 17.07
C SER A 72 9.34 1.57 16.39
N LEU A 73 8.69 2.67 16.79
CA LEU A 73 7.47 3.16 16.13
C LEU A 73 7.73 3.57 14.67
N VAL A 74 8.79 4.33 14.39
CA VAL A 74 9.13 4.71 13.02
C VAL A 74 9.43 3.47 12.17
N GLN A 75 10.21 2.53 12.70
CA GLN A 75 10.51 1.28 12.02
C GLN A 75 9.25 0.50 11.67
N SER A 76 8.29 0.38 12.60
CA SER A 76 7.02 -0.33 12.35
C SER A 76 6.17 0.25 11.21
N LEU A 77 6.38 1.51 10.83
CA LEU A 77 5.66 2.17 9.74
C LEU A 77 6.33 2.00 8.36
N VAL A 78 7.58 1.53 8.33
CA VAL A 78 8.36 1.35 7.10
C VAL A 78 8.24 -0.08 6.56
N PHE A 79 7.56 -0.97 7.28
CA PHE A 79 7.33 -2.38 6.90
C PHE A 79 5.93 -2.61 6.31
#